data_AF-A0A7W1S7E6-F1
#
_entry.id   AF-A0A7W1S7E6-F1
#
_cell.length_a   1.000
_cell.length_b   1.000
_cell.length_c   1.000
_cell.angle_alpha   90.00
_cell.angle_beta   90.00
_cell.angle_gamma   90.00
#
_symmetry.space_group_name_H-M   'P 1'
#
loop_
_entity.id
_entity.type
_entity.pdbx_description
1 polymer ?
#
loop_
_entity_poly.entity_id
_entity_poly.type
_entity_poly.pdbx_seq_one_letter_code
_entity_poly.pdbx_strand_id
1 'polypeptide(L)'
;MTYTATQVGQIFSVTREAVRRWAVEFETHLSPTANPGDSRQRAFTDSDLEVLALVASEKKLGKRFEEIQAMLSNGQRGSAPAGVTALTINEQPRANALQARIRSLEVELTHAVDMTKEQVGTINELRRQLAEARAENKTLIGENAVLKSKGSE
;
A
#
# COMPACT_ATOMS: atom_id res chain seq x y z
N MET A 1 -6.48 -26.41 8.73
CA MET A 1 -7.17 -25.11 8.61
C MET A 1 -7.96 -25.10 7.29
N THR A 2 -8.85 -24.14 7.04
CA THR A 2 -9.53 -24.02 5.73
C THR A 2 -9.30 -22.66 5.09
N TYR A 3 -9.16 -22.66 3.76
CA TYR A 3 -8.92 -21.49 2.92
C TYR A 3 -10.08 -21.30 1.94
N THR A 4 -10.43 -20.06 1.65
CA THR A 4 -11.39 -19.71 0.61
C THR A 4 -10.72 -19.64 -0.76
N ALA A 5 -11.50 -19.74 -1.85
CA ALA A 5 -10.97 -19.58 -3.22
C ALA A 5 -10.23 -18.24 -3.43
N THR A 6 -10.64 -17.18 -2.73
CA THR A 6 -9.96 -15.87 -2.78
C THR A 6 -8.57 -15.95 -2.15
N GLN A 7 -8.46 -16.56 -0.96
CA GLN A 7 -7.18 -16.72 -0.26
C GLN A 7 -6.23 -17.60 -1.06
N VAL A 8 -6.72 -18.71 -1.63
CA VAL A 8 -5.94 -19.58 -2.53
C VAL A 8 -5.45 -18.81 -3.76
N GLY A 9 -6.28 -17.94 -4.33
CA GLY A 9 -5.88 -17.08 -5.44
C GLY A 9 -4.73 -16.14 -5.07
N GLN A 10 -4.79 -15.54 -3.88
CA GLN A 10 -3.70 -14.70 -3.36
C GLN A 10 -2.41 -15.51 -3.12
N ILE A 11 -2.51 -16.71 -2.53
CA ILE A 11 -1.37 -17.60 -2.26
C ILE A 11 -0.57 -17.88 -3.53
N PHE A 12 -1.26 -18.26 -4.59
CA PHE A 12 -0.63 -18.70 -5.84
C PHE A 12 -0.57 -17.61 -6.91
N SER A 13 -0.95 -16.37 -6.58
CA SER A 13 -1.03 -15.24 -7.51
C SER A 13 -1.86 -15.56 -8.77
N VAL A 14 -3.02 -16.19 -8.58
CA VAL A 14 -3.97 -16.54 -9.64
C VAL A 14 -5.36 -15.98 -9.35
N THR A 15 -6.18 -15.85 -10.38
CA THR A 15 -7.55 -15.36 -10.22
C THR A 15 -8.42 -16.36 -9.46
N ARG A 16 -9.42 -15.85 -8.73
CA ARG A 16 -10.40 -16.68 -8.04
C ARG A 16 -11.13 -17.63 -9.00
N GLU A 17 -11.38 -17.18 -10.22
CA GLU A 17 -11.99 -17.95 -11.30
C GLU A 17 -11.10 -19.12 -11.74
N ALA A 18 -9.77 -18.92 -11.80
CA ALA A 18 -8.83 -20.01 -12.09
C ALA A 18 -8.86 -21.07 -10.98
N VAL A 19 -8.86 -20.65 -9.70
CA VAL A 19 -8.98 -21.56 -8.56
C VAL A 19 -10.28 -22.37 -8.61
N ARG A 20 -11.41 -21.72 -8.94
CA ARG A 20 -12.70 -22.41 -9.12
C ARG A 20 -12.66 -23.44 -10.23
N ARG A 21 -12.03 -23.11 -11.36
CA ARG A 21 -11.85 -24.03 -12.49
C ARG A 21 -11.00 -25.22 -12.08
N TRP A 22 -9.89 -24.99 -11.39
CA TRP A 22 -9.03 -26.07 -10.89
C TRP A 22 -9.75 -26.97 -9.88
N ALA A 23 -10.61 -26.39 -9.03
CA ALA A 23 -11.38 -27.18 -8.08
C ALA A 23 -12.38 -28.13 -8.73
N VAL A 24 -12.84 -27.84 -9.96
CA VAL A 24 -13.65 -28.76 -10.76
C VAL A 24 -12.74 -29.75 -11.49
N GLU A 25 -11.69 -29.27 -12.15
CA GLU A 25 -10.78 -30.09 -12.94
C GLU A 25 -10.05 -31.16 -12.12
N PHE A 26 -9.72 -30.86 -10.87
CA PHE A 26 -8.92 -31.73 -10.00
C PHE A 26 -9.72 -32.26 -8.80
N GLU A 27 -11.05 -32.33 -8.90
CA GLU A 27 -11.95 -32.75 -7.82
C GLU A 27 -11.55 -34.10 -7.20
N THR A 28 -11.07 -35.05 -8.00
CA THR A 28 -10.63 -36.39 -7.57
C THR A 28 -9.42 -36.37 -6.64
N HIS A 29 -8.64 -35.29 -6.63
CA HIS A 29 -7.43 -35.13 -5.82
C HIS A 29 -7.62 -34.13 -4.68
N LEU A 30 -8.77 -33.47 -4.62
CA LEU A 30 -9.08 -32.46 -3.61
C LEU A 30 -10.07 -33.00 -2.59
N SER A 31 -10.16 -32.30 -1.46
CA SER A 31 -11.15 -32.57 -0.43
C SER A 31 -12.57 -32.34 -0.96
N PRO A 32 -13.58 -33.05 -0.44
CA PRO A 32 -14.99 -32.83 -0.82
C PRO A 32 -15.48 -31.39 -0.56
N THR A 33 -14.82 -30.65 0.33
CA THR A 33 -15.13 -29.26 0.63
C THR A 33 -14.59 -28.28 -0.42
N ALA A 34 -13.61 -28.69 -1.24
CA ALA A 34 -13.06 -27.88 -2.33
C ALA A 34 -14.05 -27.73 -3.50
N ASN A 35 -14.90 -28.75 -3.74
CA ASN A 35 -16.00 -28.73 -4.69
C ASN A 35 -17.32 -29.25 -4.08
N PRO A 36 -17.97 -28.47 -3.19
CA PRO A 36 -19.12 -28.95 -2.42
C PRO A 36 -20.44 -28.96 -3.21
N GLY A 37 -20.41 -28.73 -4.52
CA GLY A 37 -21.58 -28.57 -5.37
C GLY A 37 -22.29 -27.22 -5.21
N ASP A 38 -23.52 -27.15 -5.72
CA ASP A 38 -24.29 -25.90 -5.74
C ASP A 38 -24.65 -25.41 -4.34
N SER A 39 -24.82 -24.09 -4.20
CA SER A 39 -25.24 -23.37 -2.99
C SER A 39 -24.28 -23.40 -1.78
N ARG A 40 -23.11 -24.05 -1.88
CA ARG A 40 -22.12 -24.13 -0.79
C ARG A 40 -20.84 -23.39 -1.11
N GLN A 41 -20.22 -22.81 -0.07
CA GLN A 41 -18.93 -22.13 -0.22
C GLN A 41 -17.79 -23.15 -0.29
N ARG A 42 -16.90 -22.97 -1.26
CA ARG A 42 -15.67 -23.78 -1.41
C ARG A 42 -14.69 -23.49 -0.28
N ALA A 43 -14.20 -24.55 0.35
CA ALA A 43 -13.19 -24.50 1.40
C ALA A 43 -12.09 -25.52 1.10
N PHE A 44 -10.86 -25.04 1.06
CA PHE A 44 -9.66 -25.81 0.75
C PHE A 44 -8.89 -26.11 2.03
N THR A 45 -8.41 -27.32 2.20
CA THR A 45 -7.58 -27.75 3.33
C THR A 45 -6.10 -27.52 3.04
N ASP A 46 -5.24 -27.75 4.03
CA ASP A 46 -3.78 -27.69 3.83
C ASP A 46 -3.30 -28.72 2.79
N SER A 47 -3.91 -29.92 2.74
CA SER A 47 -3.60 -30.93 1.72
C SER A 47 -4.03 -30.50 0.31
N ASP A 48 -5.14 -29.75 0.19
CA ASP A 48 -5.55 -29.18 -1.09
C ASP A 48 -4.54 -28.15 -1.60
N LEU A 49 -3.87 -27.42 -0.71
CA LEU A 49 -2.82 -26.46 -1.11
C LEU A 49 -1.61 -27.17 -1.72
N GLU A 50 -1.26 -28.38 -1.30
CA GLU A 50 -0.16 -29.14 -1.90
C GLU A 50 -0.48 -29.57 -3.33
N VAL A 51 -1.73 -29.98 -3.57
CA VAL A 51 -2.24 -30.28 -4.92
C VAL A 51 -2.23 -29.03 -5.78
N LEU A 52 -2.78 -27.93 -5.27
CA LEU A 52 -2.88 -26.66 -6.01
C LEU A 52 -1.51 -26.00 -6.23
N ALA A 53 -0.53 -26.23 -5.35
CA ALA A 53 0.85 -25.79 -5.55
C ALA A 53 1.49 -26.46 -6.77
N LEU A 54 1.26 -27.76 -6.95
CA LEU A 54 1.71 -28.47 -8.15
C LEU A 54 0.98 -27.95 -9.39
N VAL A 55 -0.35 -27.79 -9.31
CA VAL A 55 -1.13 -27.26 -10.43
C VAL A 55 -0.60 -25.89 -10.84
N ALA A 56 -0.34 -24.99 -9.89
CA ALA A 56 0.18 -23.66 -10.17
C ALA A 56 1.58 -23.68 -10.80
N SER A 57 2.51 -24.52 -10.29
CA SER A 57 3.86 -24.64 -10.85
C SER A 57 3.82 -25.16 -12.29
N GLU A 58 3.07 -26.23 -12.53
CA GLU A 58 3.03 -26.88 -13.83
C GLU A 58 2.23 -26.07 -14.86
N LYS A 59 1.18 -25.36 -14.43
CA LYS A 59 0.47 -24.41 -15.31
C LYS A 59 1.36 -23.24 -15.73
N LYS A 60 2.27 -22.77 -14.87
CA LYS A 60 3.25 -21.74 -15.22
C LYS A 60 4.27 -22.23 -16.26
N LEU A 61 4.58 -23.53 -16.25
CA LEU A 61 5.42 -24.19 -17.26
C LEU A 61 4.67 -24.52 -18.56
N GLY A 62 3.38 -24.19 -18.66
CA GLY A 62 2.59 -24.40 -19.87
C GLY A 62 2.00 -25.80 -20.02
N LYS A 63 2.09 -26.67 -18.99
CA LYS A 63 1.50 -28.01 -19.05
C LYS A 63 -0.03 -27.98 -19.16
N ARG A 64 -0.57 -29.03 -19.79
CA ARG A 64 -2.01 -29.28 -19.92
C ARG A 64 -2.55 -29.93 -18.65
N PHE A 65 -3.87 -29.83 -18.43
CA PHE A 65 -4.50 -30.40 -17.23
C PHE A 65 -4.36 -31.92 -17.16
N GLU A 66 -4.46 -32.61 -18.29
CA GLU A 66 -4.27 -34.07 -18.40
C GLU A 66 -2.88 -34.51 -17.88
N GLU A 67 -1.83 -33.78 -18.24
CA GLU A 67 -0.46 -34.08 -17.80
C GLU A 67 -0.33 -33.89 -16.28
N ILE A 68 -0.95 -32.84 -15.75
CA ILE A 68 -0.95 -32.54 -14.30
C ILE A 68 -1.75 -33.59 -13.54
N GLN A 69 -2.88 -34.05 -14.07
CA GLN A 69 -3.65 -35.15 -13.49
C GLN A 69 -2.85 -36.46 -13.42
N ALA A 70 -2.09 -36.78 -14.46
CA ALA A 70 -1.21 -37.95 -14.45
C ALA A 70 -0.14 -37.83 -13.35
N MET A 71 0.47 -36.65 -13.19
CA MET A 71 1.43 -36.37 -12.12
C MET A 71 0.79 -36.56 -10.73
N LEU A 72 -0.40 -36.00 -10.51
CA LEU A 72 -1.14 -36.15 -9.24
C LEU A 72 -1.55 -37.60 -8.96
N SER A 73 -1.94 -38.35 -9.98
CA SER A 73 -2.29 -39.78 -9.89
C SER A 73 -1.08 -40.64 -9.53
N ASN A 74 0.12 -40.24 -9.99
CA ASN A 74 1.39 -40.85 -9.59
C ASN A 74 1.85 -40.46 -8.18
N GLY A 75 1.00 -39.77 -7.41
CA GLY A 75 1.29 -39.35 -6.04
C GLY A 75 2.17 -38.10 -5.94
N GLN A 76 2.51 -37.43 -7.04
CA GLN A 76 3.26 -36.19 -6.96
C GLN A 76 2.41 -35.10 -6.33
N ARG A 77 3.02 -34.30 -5.46
CA ARG A 77 2.41 -33.15 -4.79
C ARG A 77 3.40 -32.00 -4.78
N GLY A 78 2.88 -30.78 -4.74
CA GLY A 78 3.70 -29.57 -4.64
C GLY A 78 4.03 -29.26 -3.18
N SER A 79 4.93 -28.29 -2.98
CA SER A 79 5.18 -27.73 -1.66
C SER A 79 4.28 -26.51 -1.47
N ALA A 80 3.29 -26.61 -0.59
CA ALA A 80 2.49 -25.47 -0.19
C ALA A 80 3.39 -24.45 0.54
N PRO A 81 3.27 -23.14 0.27
CA PRO A 81 4.08 -22.14 0.97
C PRO A 81 3.84 -22.21 2.48
N ALA A 82 4.89 -22.44 3.27
CA ALA A 82 4.79 -22.44 4.72
C ALA A 82 4.41 -21.03 5.21
N GLY A 83 3.35 -20.92 6.01
CA GLY A 83 3.02 -19.69 6.74
C GLY A 83 2.02 -18.73 6.09
N VAL A 84 1.22 -19.15 5.11
CA VAL A 84 0.18 -18.25 4.53
C VAL A 84 -0.95 -17.90 5.52
N THR A 85 -0.97 -18.54 6.68
CA THR A 85 -1.87 -18.25 7.81
C THR A 85 -1.82 -16.79 8.26
N ALA A 86 -0.71 -16.07 8.06
CA ALA A 86 -0.50 -14.73 8.62
C ALA A 86 -0.88 -13.57 7.69
N LEU A 87 -0.93 -13.77 6.37
CA LEU A 87 -1.04 -12.66 5.41
C LEU A 87 -2.49 -12.30 5.07
N THR A 88 -3.38 -13.27 4.92
CA THR A 88 -4.72 -12.99 4.35
C THR A 88 -5.80 -12.59 5.37
N ILE A 89 -5.59 -12.84 6.67
CA ILE A 89 -6.53 -12.44 7.73
C ILE A 89 -6.20 -11.03 8.28
N ASN A 90 -4.97 -10.54 8.08
CA ASN A 90 -4.47 -9.30 8.69
C ASN A 90 -4.40 -8.09 7.74
N GLU A 91 -4.80 -8.22 6.48
CA GLU A 91 -4.75 -7.09 5.52
C GLU A 91 -5.82 -6.03 5.78
N GLN A 92 -7.05 -6.42 6.16
CA GLN A 92 -8.13 -5.48 6.45
C GLN A 92 -7.82 -4.50 7.61
N PRO A 93 -7.38 -4.98 8.81
CA PRO A 93 -7.04 -4.07 9.89
C PRO A 93 -5.80 -3.21 9.56
N ARG A 94 -4.83 -3.75 8.81
CA ARG A 94 -3.64 -3.01 8.38
C ARG A 94 -3.98 -1.93 7.35
N ALA A 95 -4.87 -2.21 6.40
CA ALA A 95 -5.34 -1.24 5.42
C ALA A 95 -6.09 -0.09 6.09
N ASN A 96 -6.95 -0.38 7.07
CA ASN A 96 -7.65 0.64 7.84
C ASN A 96 -6.68 1.50 8.67
N ALA A 97 -5.70 0.89 9.32
CA ALA A 97 -4.67 1.61 10.08
C ALA A 97 -3.82 2.52 9.17
N LEU A 98 -3.44 2.03 7.99
CA LEU A 98 -2.71 2.82 7.00
C LEU A 98 -3.55 3.99 6.46
N GLN A 99 -4.83 3.78 6.17
CA GLN A 99 -5.73 4.86 5.76
C GLN A 99 -5.92 5.92 6.84
N ALA A 100 -6.05 5.50 8.11
CA ALA A 100 -6.11 6.44 9.23
C ALA A 100 -4.82 7.26 9.36
N ARG A 101 -3.66 6.63 9.16
CA ARG A 101 -2.36 7.31 9.17
C ARG A 101 -2.22 8.29 8.01
N ILE A 102 -2.65 7.93 6.80
CA ILE A 102 -2.65 8.83 5.63
C ILE A 102 -3.49 10.07 5.94
N ARG A 103 -4.72 9.91 6.44
CA ARG A 103 -5.57 11.05 6.81
C ARG A 103 -4.92 11.94 7.87
N SER A 104 -4.27 11.36 8.88
CA SER A 104 -3.57 12.17 9.90
C SER A 104 -2.41 12.97 9.31
N LEU A 105 -1.67 12.38 8.37
CA LEU A 105 -0.55 13.03 7.71
C LEU A 105 -1.02 14.13 6.74
N GLU A 106 -2.15 13.94 6.07
CA GLU A 106 -2.77 14.97 5.22
C GLU A 106 -3.21 16.20 6.03
N VAL A 107 -3.77 15.98 7.22
CA VAL A 107 -4.13 17.06 8.14
C VAL A 107 -2.88 17.79 8.64
N GLU A 108 -1.86 17.05 9.06
CA GLU A 108 -0.58 17.62 9.52
C GLU A 108 0.11 18.42 8.42
N LEU A 109 0.11 17.90 7.19
CA LEU A 109 0.67 18.59 6.02
C LEU A 109 -0.07 19.88 5.72
N THR A 110 -1.41 19.85 5.77
CA THR A 110 -2.24 21.05 5.56
C THR A 110 -1.94 22.11 6.60
N HIS A 111 -1.86 21.71 7.87
CA HIS A 111 -1.52 22.63 8.96
C HIS A 111 -0.11 23.24 8.80
N ALA A 112 0.88 22.41 8.46
CA ALA A 112 2.24 22.87 8.23
C ALA A 112 2.31 23.88 7.06
N VAL A 113 1.58 23.61 5.97
CA VAL A 113 1.49 24.52 4.83
C VAL A 113 0.90 25.86 5.25
N ASP A 114 -0.17 25.88 6.03
CA ASP A 114 -0.79 27.14 6.48
C ASP A 114 0.13 27.92 7.43
N MET A 115 0.82 27.25 8.35
CA MET A 115 1.85 27.88 9.19
C MET A 115 2.97 28.50 8.36
N THR A 116 3.46 27.82 7.33
CA THR A 116 4.53 28.36 6.47
C THR A 116 4.06 29.58 5.69
N LYS A 117 2.80 29.60 5.22
CA LYS A 117 2.21 30.79 4.56
C LYS A 117 2.15 31.98 5.50
N GLU A 118 1.71 31.77 6.74
CA GLU A 118 1.68 32.83 7.76
C GLU A 118 3.08 33.39 8.03
N GLN A 119 4.07 32.51 8.24
CA GLN A 119 5.46 32.91 8.45
C GLN A 119 6.03 33.71 7.28
N VAL A 120 5.76 33.28 6.03
CA VAL A 120 6.16 34.03 4.83
C VAL A 120 5.51 35.41 4.80
N GLY A 121 4.23 35.52 5.19
CA GLY A 121 3.52 36.79 5.35
C GLY A 121 4.23 37.72 6.35
N THR A 122 4.56 37.20 7.54
CA THR A 122 5.28 37.97 8.58
C THR A 122 6.66 38.40 8.10
N ILE A 123 7.41 37.52 7.43
CA ILE A 123 8.74 37.84 6.89
C ILE A 123 8.65 38.98 5.88
N ASN A 124 7.66 38.97 5.00
CA ASN A 124 7.48 40.02 4.01
C ASN A 124 7.15 41.37 4.66
N GLU A 125 6.30 41.37 5.68
CA GLU A 125 5.95 42.59 6.42
C GLU A 125 7.15 43.15 7.19
N LEU A 126 7.92 42.30 7.88
CA LEU A 126 9.15 42.72 8.57
C LEU A 126 10.20 43.27 7.58
N ARG A 127 10.31 42.67 6.39
CA ARG A 127 11.20 43.18 5.33
C ARG A 127 10.77 44.57 4.84
N ARG A 128 9.47 44.81 4.71
CA ARG A 128 8.91 46.13 4.35
C ARG A 128 9.25 47.17 5.42
N GLN A 129 8.95 46.86 6.69
CA GLN A 129 9.24 47.76 7.82
C GLN A 129 10.74 48.07 7.94
N LEU A 130 11.60 47.06 7.73
CA LEU A 130 13.05 47.25 7.79
C LEU A 130 13.57 48.09 6.62
N ALA A 131 12.96 48.02 5.44
CA ALA A 131 13.28 48.90 4.32
C ALA A 131 12.86 50.35 4.59
N GLU A 132 11.67 50.57 5.14
CA GLU A 132 11.17 51.89 5.53
C GLU A 132 12.06 52.53 6.61
N ALA A 133 12.35 51.81 7.69
CA ALA A 133 13.21 52.29 8.77
C ALA A 133 14.65 52.60 8.29
N ARG A 134 15.17 51.85 7.31
CA ARG A 134 16.48 52.13 6.68
C ARG A 134 16.43 53.40 5.83
N ALA A 135 15.34 53.64 5.10
CA ALA A 135 15.17 54.85 4.31
C ALA A 135 15.09 56.09 5.21
N GLU A 136 14.33 56.00 6.31
CA GLU A 136 14.21 57.08 7.30
C GLU A 136 15.52 57.36 8.03
N ASN A 137 16.27 56.33 8.44
CA ASN A 137 17.61 56.56 9.00
C ASN A 137 18.54 57.28 8.00
N LYS A 138 18.47 56.93 6.72
CA LYS A 138 19.29 57.56 5.69
C LYS A 138 18.93 59.05 5.53
N THR A 139 17.66 59.42 5.57
CA THR A 139 17.23 60.83 5.50
C THR A 139 17.70 61.61 6.73
N LEU A 140 17.50 61.06 7.94
CA LEU A 140 17.92 61.68 9.20
C LEU A 140 19.44 61.88 9.29
N ILE A 141 20.23 60.93 8.78
CA ILE A 141 21.70 61.07 8.70
C ILE A 141 22.07 62.23 7.76
N GLY A 142 21.40 62.35 6.61
CA GLY A 142 21.62 63.44 5.66
C GLY A 142 21.27 64.81 6.27
N GLU A 143 20.13 64.92 6.93
CA GLU A 143 19.69 66.16 7.60
C GLU A 143 20.65 66.58 8.72
N ASN A 144 21.09 65.63 9.55
CA ASN A 144 22.07 65.90 10.59
C ASN A 144 23.42 66.36 10.03
N ALA A 145 23.86 65.83 8.88
CA ALA A 145 25.08 66.27 8.23
C ALA A 145 24.99 67.73 7.76
N VAL A 146 23.85 68.13 7.19
CA VAL A 146 23.58 69.52 6.76
C VAL A 146 23.50 70.48 7.96
N LEU A 147 22.88 70.05 9.06
CA LEU A 147 22.82 70.87 10.28
C LEU A 147 24.20 71.09 10.89
N LYS A 148 25.05 70.06 10.91
CA LYS A 148 26.44 70.18 11.40
C LYS A 148 27.30 71.10 10.55
N SER A 149 27.12 71.10 9.22
CA SER A 149 27.88 72.02 8.35
C SER A 149 27.47 73.49 8.53
N LYS A 150 26.19 73.76 8.80
CA LYS A 150 25.68 75.13 9.04
C LYS A 150 26.02 75.71 10.41
N GLY A 151 26.38 74.87 11.39
CA GLY A 151 26.79 75.32 12.73
C GLY A 151 28.29 75.54 12.92
N SER A 152 29.10 75.37 11.86
CA SER A 152 30.57 75.52 11.90
C SER A 152 31.09 76.74 11.12
N GLU A 153 30.20 77.59 10.61
CA GLU A 153 30.47 78.92 10.02
C GLU A 153 30.15 80.03 11.03
#